data_AF-A0A357NBL3-F1
#
_entry.id   AF-A0A357NBL3-F1
#
_cell.length_a   1.000
_cell.length_b   1.000
_cell.length_c   1.000
_cell.angle_alpha   90.00
_cell.angle_beta   90.00
_cell.angle_gamma   90.00
#
_symmetry.space_group_name_H-M   'P 1'
#
loop_
_entity.id
_entity.type
_entity.pdbx_description
1 polymer ?
#
loop_
_entity_poly.entity_id
_entity_poly.type
_entity_poly.pdbx_seq_one_letter_code
_entity_poly.pdbx_strand_id
1 'polypeptide(L)'
;AAGIEAVIISGTPSHDPASAYELLEDYQMPHVTIIAEPAQIDIDCFDEGFSLALLPGVDRSNIVTREEYRDLPPHQVHQIMTSKITDVCRGLLAECNYTPSILIAHMTYAQADTGFEDLLQQNEAILTTEAIQGFDLVTLGHIHRPQQNGKVFYSGSPERLSFNDEKTDAGFWLHELVDGKFDSTYVQTPARRFITLQLNETGIQDFVNGNLDFEDVFGDI
;
A
#
# COMPACT_ATOMS: atom_id res chain seq x y z
N ALA A 1 22.05 -15.65 -0.69
CA ALA A 1 20.75 -14.99 -0.93
C ALA A 1 20.12 -15.61 -2.18
N ALA A 2 18.80 -15.56 -2.33
CA ALA A 2 18.08 -16.20 -3.43
C ALA A 2 18.25 -15.50 -4.80
N GLY A 3 19.03 -14.41 -4.88
CA GLY A 3 19.25 -13.65 -6.12
C GLY A 3 18.02 -12.89 -6.60
N ILE A 4 17.10 -12.56 -5.69
CA ILE A 4 15.87 -11.85 -5.97
C ILE A 4 16.13 -10.35 -5.79
N GLU A 5 15.80 -9.55 -6.81
CA GLU A 5 15.81 -8.10 -6.74
C GLU A 5 14.61 -7.61 -5.90
N ALA A 6 14.88 -6.73 -4.94
CA ALA A 6 13.87 -6.11 -4.10
C ALA A 6 13.87 -4.59 -4.31
N VAL A 7 12.70 -4.05 -4.64
CA VAL A 7 12.49 -2.60 -4.73
C VAL A 7 11.64 -2.17 -3.54
N ILE A 8 12.12 -1.18 -2.79
CA ILE A 8 11.44 -0.58 -1.65
C ILE A 8 11.07 0.84 -2.03
N ILE A 9 9.78 1.17 -2.03
CA ILE A 9 9.33 2.56 -2.13
C ILE A 9 9.04 3.11 -0.74
N SER A 10 9.31 4.39 -0.50
CA SER A 10 8.95 5.00 0.78
C SER A 10 7.43 5.15 0.95
N GLY A 11 6.97 4.99 2.19
CA GLY A 11 5.58 5.28 2.58
C GLY A 11 5.38 6.75 2.87
N THR A 12 4.31 7.10 3.58
CA THR A 12 4.00 8.51 3.87
C THR A 12 5.02 9.08 4.88
N PRO A 13 5.73 10.18 4.58
CA PRO A 13 6.77 10.75 5.45
C PRO A 13 6.37 11.04 6.90
N SER A 14 5.08 11.27 7.16
CA SER A 14 4.52 11.48 8.51
C SER A 14 4.58 10.22 9.39
N HIS A 15 4.59 9.04 8.77
CA HIS A 15 4.63 7.74 9.43
C HIS A 15 5.98 7.03 9.23
N ASP A 16 6.60 7.25 8.07
CA ASP A 16 7.86 6.64 7.66
C ASP A 16 8.95 7.72 7.47
N PRO A 17 9.80 7.97 8.48
CA PRO A 17 10.79 9.04 8.40
C PRO A 17 11.89 8.70 7.38
N ALA A 18 12.35 9.73 6.63
CA ALA A 18 13.42 9.59 5.65
C ALA A 18 14.69 8.92 6.21
N SER A 19 15.02 9.19 7.48
CA SER A 19 16.18 8.61 8.17
C SER A 19 16.12 7.09 8.30
N ALA A 20 14.94 6.47 8.27
CA ALA A 20 14.81 5.02 8.27
C ALA A 20 15.30 4.42 6.93
N TYR A 21 15.02 5.09 5.81
CA TYR A 21 15.48 4.69 4.49
C TYR A 21 16.96 4.96 4.30
N GLU A 22 17.47 6.11 4.76
CA GLU A 22 18.91 6.44 4.77
C GLU A 22 19.71 5.37 5.52
N LEU A 23 19.22 4.92 6.68
CA LEU A 23 19.85 3.84 7.43
C LEU A 23 19.89 2.53 6.64
N LEU A 24 18.82 2.19 5.90
CA LEU A 24 18.78 0.99 5.06
C LEU A 24 19.76 1.09 3.88
N GLU A 25 19.93 2.27 3.30
CA GLU A 25 20.93 2.52 2.25
C GLU A 25 22.36 2.30 2.77
N ASP A 26 22.65 2.74 4.00
CA ASP A 26 23.96 2.54 4.64
C ASP A 26 24.35 1.07 4.82
N TYR A 27 23.36 0.16 4.94
CA TYR A 27 23.62 -1.28 4.99
C TYR A 27 24.10 -1.87 3.66
N GLN A 28 23.96 -1.15 2.54
CA GLN A 28 24.40 -1.56 1.19
C GLN A 28 23.99 -3.00 0.86
N MET A 29 22.73 -3.34 1.15
CA MET A 29 22.25 -4.70 0.95
C MET A 29 22.27 -5.04 -0.54
N PRO A 30 22.88 -6.16 -0.95
CA PRO A 30 22.90 -6.55 -2.35
C PRO A 30 21.47 -6.84 -2.83
N HIS A 31 21.18 -6.47 -4.09
CA HIS A 31 19.87 -6.67 -4.73
C HIS A 31 18.71 -5.89 -4.09
N VAL A 32 18.99 -4.81 -3.38
CA VAL A 32 17.95 -3.93 -2.81
C VAL A 32 18.11 -2.53 -3.37
N THR A 33 17.04 -2.02 -3.96
CA THR A 33 16.94 -0.64 -4.46
C THR A 33 15.88 0.09 -3.63
N ILE A 34 16.25 1.23 -3.05
CA ILE A 34 15.35 2.07 -2.25
C ILE A 34 15.02 3.32 -3.05
N ILE A 35 13.73 3.66 -3.11
CA ILE A 35 13.18 4.72 -3.95
C ILE A 35 12.30 5.61 -3.07
N ALA A 36 12.84 6.78 -2.70
CA ALA A 36 12.16 7.75 -1.85
C ALA A 36 11.51 8.90 -2.63
N GLU A 37 11.80 9.02 -3.92
CA GLU A 37 11.24 10.03 -4.83
C GLU A 37 10.66 9.36 -6.08
N PRO A 38 9.72 10.01 -6.81
CA PRO A 38 9.16 9.44 -8.04
C PRO A 38 10.24 9.05 -9.04
N ALA A 39 10.16 7.82 -9.55
CA ALA A 39 11.16 7.27 -10.45
C ALA A 39 10.55 6.27 -11.44
N GLN A 40 11.21 6.13 -12.59
CA GLN A 40 10.91 5.13 -13.59
C GLN A 40 12.10 4.17 -13.70
N ILE A 41 11.83 2.86 -13.71
CA ILE A 41 12.86 1.82 -13.88
C ILE A 41 12.40 0.84 -14.96
N ASP A 42 13.24 0.62 -15.96
CA ASP A 42 13.06 -0.48 -16.90
C ASP A 42 13.81 -1.72 -16.40
N ILE A 43 13.10 -2.85 -16.38
CA ILE A 43 13.65 -4.16 -16.05
C ILE A 43 13.73 -4.96 -17.34
N ASP A 44 14.96 -5.14 -17.83
CA ASP A 44 15.24 -6.01 -18.96
C ASP A 44 15.47 -7.44 -18.43
N CYS A 45 14.46 -8.27 -18.59
CA CYS A 45 14.49 -9.65 -18.14
C CYS A 45 13.65 -10.55 -19.07
N PHE A 46 14.02 -11.83 -19.12
CA PHE A 46 13.23 -12.89 -19.77
C PHE A 46 12.79 -12.57 -21.21
N ASP A 47 13.68 -11.94 -21.99
CA ASP A 47 13.53 -11.60 -23.42
C ASP A 47 12.42 -10.58 -23.78
N GLU A 48 11.58 -10.14 -22.83
CA GLU A 48 10.45 -9.23 -23.09
C GLU A 48 10.45 -7.95 -22.23
N GLY A 49 11.04 -7.98 -21.03
CA GLY A 49 11.17 -6.83 -20.11
C GLY A 49 9.85 -6.24 -19.62
N PHE A 50 9.92 -5.31 -18.65
CA PHE A 50 8.77 -4.51 -18.20
C PHE A 50 9.24 -3.19 -17.58
N SER A 51 8.34 -2.21 -17.53
CA SER A 51 8.62 -0.90 -16.92
C SER A 51 7.91 -0.74 -15.58
N LEU A 52 8.60 -0.17 -14.61
CA LEU A 52 8.07 0.21 -13.31
C LEU A 52 7.98 1.74 -13.22
N ALA A 53 6.79 2.25 -12.94
CA ALA A 53 6.56 3.61 -12.48
C ALA A 53 6.39 3.58 -10.96
N LEU A 54 7.24 4.28 -10.24
CA LEU A 54 7.34 4.22 -8.79
C LEU A 54 6.92 5.57 -8.22
N LEU A 55 5.88 5.57 -7.38
CA LEU A 55 5.35 6.78 -6.75
C LEU A 55 5.31 6.58 -5.22
N PRO A 56 6.36 7.01 -4.51
CA PRO A 56 6.40 6.92 -3.05
C PRO A 56 5.32 7.76 -2.37
N GLY A 57 5.12 7.52 -1.07
CA GLY A 57 4.08 8.19 -0.28
C GLY A 57 4.30 9.71 -0.20
N VAL A 58 3.21 10.46 -0.28
CA VAL A 58 3.25 11.93 -0.31
C VAL A 58 2.61 12.50 0.94
N ASP A 59 3.32 13.39 1.65
CA ASP A 59 2.77 14.10 2.80
C ASP A 59 2.19 15.46 2.38
N ARG A 60 0.96 15.73 2.82
CA ARG A 60 0.30 17.03 2.72
C ARG A 60 1.13 18.15 3.36
N SER A 61 1.81 17.88 4.49
CA SER A 61 2.52 18.91 5.25
C SER A 61 3.57 19.64 4.40
N ASN A 62 4.35 18.90 3.61
CA ASN A 62 5.36 19.43 2.70
C ASN A 62 4.77 20.23 1.53
N ILE A 63 3.54 19.89 1.12
CA ILE A 63 2.85 20.58 0.03
C ILE A 63 2.24 21.88 0.56
N VAL A 64 1.45 21.83 1.64
CA VAL A 64 0.70 22.97 2.19
C VAL A 64 1.60 24.08 2.73
N THR A 65 2.85 23.78 3.12
CA THR A 65 3.82 24.81 3.52
C THR A 65 4.29 25.70 2.37
N ARG A 66 4.08 25.31 1.11
CA ARG A 66 4.47 26.13 -0.05
C ARG A 66 3.55 27.35 -0.16
N GLU A 67 4.13 28.49 -0.54
CA GLU A 67 3.40 29.77 -0.62
C GLU A 67 2.17 29.69 -1.55
N GLU A 68 2.21 28.83 -2.57
CA GLU A 68 1.12 28.59 -3.53
C GLU A 68 -0.18 28.03 -2.89
N TYR A 69 -0.14 27.54 -1.64
CA TYR A 69 -1.28 26.90 -0.96
C TYR A 69 -1.75 27.56 0.34
N ARG A 70 -1.04 28.59 0.82
CA ARG A 70 -1.20 29.12 2.18
C ARG A 70 -2.60 29.67 2.49
N ASP A 71 -3.33 30.14 1.48
CA ASP A 71 -4.65 30.79 1.62
C ASP A 71 -5.81 30.02 0.94
N LEU A 72 -5.55 28.81 0.44
CA LEU A 72 -6.57 28.03 -0.26
C LEU A 72 -7.41 27.20 0.71
N PRO A 73 -8.74 27.06 0.47
CA PRO A 73 -9.58 26.18 1.26
C PRO A 73 -9.18 24.70 1.05
N PRO A 74 -9.36 23.81 2.06
CA PRO A 74 -8.86 22.44 2.03
C PRO A 74 -9.24 21.62 0.78
N HIS A 75 -10.46 21.80 0.26
CA HIS A 75 -10.93 21.09 -0.92
C HIS A 75 -10.19 21.50 -2.20
N GLN A 76 -9.78 22.78 -2.34
CA GLN A 76 -9.00 23.23 -3.49
C GLN A 76 -7.58 22.70 -3.42
N VAL A 77 -6.99 22.68 -2.22
CA VAL A 77 -5.68 22.05 -2.00
C VAL A 77 -5.72 20.58 -2.39
N HIS A 78 -6.73 19.84 -1.94
CA HIS A 78 -6.95 18.44 -2.32
C HIS A 78 -7.03 18.25 -3.84
N GLN A 79 -7.86 19.05 -4.53
CA GLN A 79 -7.98 18.99 -5.99
C GLN A 79 -6.65 19.23 -6.71
N ILE A 80 -5.88 20.24 -6.28
CA ILE A 80 -4.58 20.56 -6.90
C ILE A 80 -3.59 19.42 -6.65
N MET A 81 -3.54 18.88 -5.43
CA MET A 81 -2.65 17.75 -5.11
C MET A 81 -3.00 16.53 -5.97
N THR A 82 -4.27 16.15 -6.02
CA THR A 82 -4.76 15.03 -6.84
C THR A 82 -4.46 15.23 -8.34
N SER A 83 -4.58 16.47 -8.85
CA SER A 83 -4.19 16.79 -10.23
C SER A 83 -2.68 16.62 -10.44
N LYS A 84 -1.84 17.11 -9.53
CA LYS A 84 -0.38 16.97 -9.62
C LYS A 84 0.04 15.49 -9.61
N ILE A 85 -0.59 14.66 -8.80
CA ILE A 85 -0.36 13.19 -8.80
C ILE A 85 -0.70 12.58 -10.15
N THR A 86 -1.80 12.99 -10.76
CA THR A 86 -2.20 12.54 -12.10
C THR A 86 -1.14 12.90 -13.14
N ASP A 87 -0.60 14.12 -13.09
CA ASP A 87 0.44 14.57 -14.01
C ASP A 87 1.78 13.84 -13.80
N VAL A 88 2.16 13.55 -12.54
CA VAL A 88 3.33 12.72 -12.23
C VAL A 88 3.17 11.32 -12.80
N CYS A 89 2.03 10.67 -12.59
CA CYS A 89 1.77 9.32 -13.13
C CYS A 89 1.87 9.30 -14.66
N ARG A 90 1.36 10.33 -15.34
CA ARG A 90 1.49 10.47 -16.80
C ARG A 90 2.94 10.64 -17.25
N GLY A 91 3.71 11.45 -16.53
CA GLY A 91 5.14 11.64 -16.80
C GLY A 91 5.89 10.32 -16.68
N LEU A 92 5.71 9.61 -15.57
CA LEU A 92 6.34 8.30 -15.34
C LEU A 92 5.93 7.27 -16.40
N LEU A 93 4.65 7.24 -16.79
CA LEU A 93 4.19 6.36 -17.86
C LEU A 93 4.82 6.70 -19.21
N ALA A 94 5.00 7.99 -19.52
CA ALA A 94 5.62 8.44 -20.76
C ALA A 94 7.12 8.11 -20.85
N GLU A 95 7.77 7.90 -19.70
CA GLU A 95 9.17 7.46 -19.61
C GLU A 95 9.33 5.94 -19.72
N CYS A 96 8.26 5.16 -19.59
CA CYS A 96 8.29 3.70 -19.70
C CYS A 96 8.63 3.26 -21.14
N ASN A 97 9.65 2.43 -21.30
CA ASN A 97 10.09 1.92 -22.60
C ASN A 97 9.60 0.50 -22.93
N TYR A 98 9.03 -0.21 -21.94
CA TYR A 98 8.55 -1.58 -22.08
C TYR A 98 7.04 -1.69 -21.79
N THR A 99 6.45 -2.74 -22.34
CA THR A 99 5.11 -3.22 -22.00
C THR A 99 5.27 -4.63 -21.44
N PRO A 100 4.69 -4.96 -20.27
CA PRO A 100 3.75 -4.13 -19.52
C PRO A 100 4.40 -2.97 -18.74
N SER A 101 3.61 -1.93 -18.48
CA SER A 101 3.96 -0.84 -17.57
C SER A 101 3.20 -1.00 -16.25
N ILE A 102 3.93 -1.05 -15.13
CA ILE A 102 3.40 -1.33 -13.80
C ILE A 102 3.55 -0.08 -12.92
N LEU A 103 2.46 0.38 -12.32
CA LEU A 103 2.51 1.41 -11.29
C LEU A 103 2.65 0.78 -9.91
N ILE A 104 3.65 1.20 -9.14
CA ILE A 104 3.81 0.86 -7.72
C ILE A 104 3.71 2.16 -6.93
N ALA A 105 2.73 2.28 -6.05
CA ALA A 105 2.54 3.52 -5.30
C ALA A 105 2.08 3.32 -3.86
N HIS A 106 2.40 4.26 -2.97
CA HIS A 106 1.88 4.27 -1.60
C HIS A 106 0.81 5.37 -1.46
N MET A 107 -0.43 5.07 -1.87
CA MET A 107 -1.51 6.04 -1.93
C MET A 107 -2.89 5.38 -1.77
N THR A 108 -3.90 6.19 -1.43
CA THR A 108 -5.30 5.78 -1.50
C THR A 108 -5.86 5.93 -2.92
N TYR A 109 -6.43 4.85 -3.46
CA TYR A 109 -7.16 4.84 -4.73
C TYR A 109 -8.60 5.29 -4.54
N ALA A 110 -9.10 6.13 -5.45
CA ALA A 110 -10.42 6.73 -5.36
C ALA A 110 -11.60 5.73 -5.30
N GLN A 111 -11.40 4.48 -5.73
CA GLN A 111 -12.41 3.42 -5.67
C GLN A 111 -12.00 2.26 -4.75
N ALA A 112 -11.09 2.51 -3.80
CA ALA A 112 -10.76 1.55 -2.76
C ALA A 112 -11.90 1.44 -1.74
N ASP A 113 -12.06 0.25 -1.15
CA ASP A 113 -12.82 0.08 0.08
C ASP A 113 -11.97 0.54 1.26
N THR A 114 -12.33 1.70 1.80
CA THR A 114 -11.65 2.36 2.92
C THR A 114 -12.33 2.06 4.26
N GLY A 115 -13.43 1.28 4.25
CA GLY A 115 -14.22 1.01 5.45
C GLY A 115 -14.69 2.28 6.17
N PHE A 116 -14.35 2.43 7.45
CA PHE A 116 -14.70 3.58 8.29
C PHE A 116 -13.66 4.72 8.27
N GLU A 117 -12.57 4.57 7.52
CA GLU A 117 -11.45 5.54 7.45
C GLU A 117 -11.74 6.75 6.53
N ASP A 118 -12.93 6.76 5.91
CA ASP A 118 -13.39 7.71 4.90
C ASP A 118 -13.41 9.19 5.35
N LEU A 119 -13.45 9.45 6.66
CA LEU A 119 -13.53 10.82 7.20
C LEU A 119 -12.17 11.53 7.29
N LEU A 120 -11.05 10.78 7.25
CA LEU A 120 -9.69 11.35 7.39
C LEU A 120 -9.04 11.65 6.02
N GLN A 121 -9.50 11.00 4.94
CA GLN A 121 -8.91 11.07 3.60
C GLN A 121 -9.19 12.37 2.84
N GLN A 122 -10.08 13.24 3.33
CA GLN A 122 -10.41 14.52 2.68
C GLN A 122 -9.21 15.49 2.58
N ASN A 123 -8.12 15.18 3.28
CA ASN A 123 -6.94 16.04 3.34
C ASN A 123 -5.73 15.51 2.56
N GLU A 124 -5.77 14.30 2.02
CA GLU A 124 -4.63 13.71 1.31
C GLU A 124 -4.87 13.68 -0.19
N ALA A 125 -3.81 13.62 -0.98
CA ALA A 125 -3.95 13.40 -2.41
C ALA A 125 -4.47 11.98 -2.66
N ILE A 126 -5.37 11.81 -3.63
CA ILE A 126 -5.87 10.48 -4.02
C ILE A 126 -5.37 10.10 -5.40
N LEU A 127 -5.19 8.80 -5.62
CA LEU A 127 -4.91 8.23 -6.92
C LEU A 127 -6.23 8.04 -7.67
N THR A 128 -6.41 8.72 -8.80
CA THR A 128 -7.66 8.69 -9.58
C THR A 128 -7.62 7.59 -10.65
N THR A 129 -8.79 7.23 -11.19
CA THR A 129 -8.86 6.33 -12.36
C THR A 129 -8.12 6.90 -13.58
N GLU A 130 -8.09 8.22 -13.71
CA GLU A 130 -7.35 8.92 -14.76
C GLU A 130 -5.82 8.81 -14.57
N ALA A 131 -5.34 8.93 -13.33
CA ALA A 131 -3.91 8.79 -13.01
C ALA A 131 -3.37 7.40 -13.34
N ILE A 132 -4.18 6.36 -13.15
CA ILE A 132 -3.79 4.98 -13.43
C ILE A 132 -4.09 4.52 -14.86
N GLN A 133 -4.65 5.40 -15.70
CA GLN A 133 -4.98 5.06 -17.07
C GLN A 133 -3.70 4.80 -17.87
N GLY A 134 -3.65 3.68 -18.59
CA GLY A 134 -2.50 3.29 -19.41
C GLY A 134 -1.55 2.28 -18.78
N PHE A 135 -1.48 2.17 -17.45
CA PHE A 135 -0.74 1.08 -16.78
C PHE A 135 -1.45 -0.27 -16.96
N ASP A 136 -0.71 -1.36 -17.04
CA ASP A 136 -1.26 -2.72 -17.16
C ASP A 136 -1.58 -3.33 -15.79
N LEU A 137 -0.82 -2.94 -14.77
CA LEU A 137 -0.96 -3.37 -13.38
C LEU A 137 -0.69 -2.20 -12.43
N VAL A 138 -1.44 -2.12 -11.34
CA VAL A 138 -1.27 -1.10 -10.29
C VAL A 138 -1.21 -1.79 -8.94
N THR A 139 -0.08 -1.68 -8.26
CA THR A 139 0.15 -2.28 -6.93
C THR A 139 0.32 -1.17 -5.90
N LEU A 140 -0.48 -1.23 -4.83
CA LEU A 140 -0.62 -0.14 -3.89
C LEU A 140 -0.34 -0.57 -2.45
N GLY A 141 0.38 0.30 -1.74
CA GLY A 141 0.42 0.35 -0.27
C GLY A 141 -0.49 1.46 0.26
N HIS A 142 -0.47 1.69 1.58
CA HIS A 142 -1.28 2.64 2.37
C HIS A 142 -2.52 2.04 3.03
N ILE A 143 -3.31 1.22 2.33
CA ILE A 143 -4.45 0.51 2.94
C ILE A 143 -4.01 -0.84 3.49
N HIS A 144 -4.31 -1.10 4.77
CA HIS A 144 -3.83 -2.29 5.48
C HIS A 144 -4.68 -3.55 5.26
N ARG A 145 -5.79 -3.44 4.53
CA ARG A 145 -6.64 -4.58 4.13
C ARG A 145 -6.35 -4.98 2.69
N PRO A 146 -6.17 -6.29 2.39
CA PRO A 146 -6.06 -6.75 1.01
C PRO A 146 -7.37 -6.50 0.26
N GLN A 147 -7.24 -6.00 -0.97
CA GLN A 147 -8.38 -5.75 -1.84
C GLN A 147 -7.92 -5.62 -3.29
N GLN A 148 -8.85 -5.84 -4.21
CA GLN A 148 -8.63 -5.71 -5.64
C GLN A 148 -9.81 -4.98 -6.28
N ASN A 149 -9.50 -4.03 -7.15
CA ASN A 149 -10.47 -3.40 -8.05
C ASN A 149 -9.90 -3.39 -9.48
N GLY A 150 -10.30 -4.36 -10.30
CA GLY A 150 -9.77 -4.54 -11.64
C GLY A 150 -8.27 -4.85 -11.62
N LYS A 151 -7.46 -3.93 -12.18
CA LYS A 151 -5.99 -4.00 -12.23
C LYS A 151 -5.29 -3.34 -11.03
N VAL A 152 -6.06 -2.86 -10.06
CA VAL A 152 -5.55 -2.18 -8.85
C VAL A 152 -5.59 -3.14 -7.68
N PHE A 153 -4.44 -3.34 -7.03
CA PHE A 153 -4.26 -4.30 -5.97
C PHE A 153 -3.65 -3.65 -4.73
N TYR A 154 -4.25 -3.89 -3.58
CA TYR A 154 -3.61 -3.69 -2.28
C TYR A 154 -3.30 -5.05 -1.68
N SER A 155 -2.05 -5.25 -1.25
CA SER A 155 -1.65 -6.46 -0.51
C SER A 155 -2.13 -6.45 0.93
N GLY A 156 -2.42 -5.26 1.48
CA GLY A 156 -2.63 -5.07 2.90
C GLY A 156 -1.32 -5.16 3.69
N SER A 157 -1.44 -5.23 5.02
CA SER A 157 -0.29 -5.48 5.89
C SER A 157 0.09 -6.97 5.84
N PRO A 158 1.39 -7.32 5.77
CA PRO A 158 1.84 -8.71 5.80
C PRO A 158 1.61 -9.39 7.16
N GLU A 159 1.25 -8.59 8.18
CA GLU A 159 0.88 -9.02 9.53
C GLU A 159 -0.33 -8.26 10.07
N ARG A 160 -1.01 -8.83 11.07
CA ARG A 160 -2.08 -8.12 11.80
C ARG A 160 -1.46 -7.11 12.77
N LEU A 161 -1.83 -5.84 12.63
CA LEU A 161 -1.26 -4.75 13.43
C LEU A 161 -2.14 -4.40 14.64
N SER A 162 -3.43 -4.68 14.55
CA SER A 162 -4.41 -4.40 15.61
C SER A 162 -5.49 -5.48 15.71
N PHE A 163 -6.28 -5.45 16.78
CA PHE A 163 -7.46 -6.33 16.92
C PHE A 163 -8.55 -6.06 15.87
N ASN A 164 -8.55 -4.88 15.24
CA ASN A 164 -9.45 -4.63 14.11
C ASN A 164 -9.09 -5.49 12.88
N ASP A 165 -7.85 -5.99 12.81
CA ASP A 165 -7.37 -6.86 11.73
C ASP A 165 -7.61 -8.35 12.00
N GLU A 166 -8.32 -8.72 13.08
CA GLU A 166 -8.59 -10.11 13.45
C GLU A 166 -9.12 -10.95 12.28
N LYS A 167 -10.05 -10.37 11.49
CA LYS A 167 -10.68 -11.01 10.34
C LYS A 167 -9.98 -10.73 9.02
N THR A 168 -8.87 -10.00 9.04
CA THR A 168 -8.06 -9.72 7.86
C THR A 168 -7.17 -10.93 7.58
N ASP A 169 -7.21 -11.38 6.32
CA ASP A 169 -6.25 -12.34 5.80
C ASP A 169 -4.97 -11.58 5.44
N ALA A 170 -3.94 -11.69 6.26
CA ALA A 170 -2.65 -11.09 5.95
C ALA A 170 -1.89 -11.92 4.91
N GLY A 171 -1.13 -11.25 4.05
CA GLY A 171 -0.55 -11.88 2.88
C GLY A 171 0.04 -10.89 1.89
N PHE A 172 0.25 -11.37 0.66
CA PHE A 172 0.74 -10.58 -0.45
C PHE A 172 0.18 -11.09 -1.78
N TRP A 173 0.16 -10.24 -2.79
CA TRP A 173 -0.14 -10.65 -4.16
C TRP A 173 1.10 -11.17 -4.89
N LEU A 174 0.95 -12.32 -5.54
CA LEU A 174 1.87 -12.82 -6.55
C LEU A 174 1.28 -12.48 -7.93
N HIS A 175 2.01 -11.71 -8.73
CA HIS A 175 1.65 -11.38 -10.10
C HIS A 175 2.59 -12.10 -11.07
N GLU A 176 2.07 -13.01 -11.87
CA GLU A 176 2.81 -13.76 -12.88
C GLU A 176 2.50 -13.18 -14.27
N LEU A 177 3.53 -12.72 -14.98
CA LEU A 177 3.39 -12.22 -16.35
C LEU A 177 3.46 -13.40 -17.32
N VAL A 178 2.34 -13.70 -17.98
CA VAL A 178 2.21 -14.78 -18.97
C VAL A 178 1.54 -14.21 -20.23
N ASP A 179 2.20 -14.33 -21.38
CA ASP A 179 1.71 -13.86 -22.68
C ASP A 179 1.22 -12.38 -22.65
N GLY A 180 1.98 -11.51 -21.98
CA GLY A 180 1.66 -10.08 -21.84
C GLY A 180 0.49 -9.77 -20.91
N LYS A 181 0.05 -10.72 -20.08
CA LYS A 181 -1.02 -10.54 -19.08
C LYS A 181 -0.57 -10.99 -17.69
N PHE A 182 -1.11 -10.34 -16.66
CA PHE A 182 -0.87 -10.74 -15.28
C PHE A 182 -1.91 -11.74 -14.80
N ASP A 183 -1.46 -12.93 -14.39
CA ASP A 183 -2.21 -13.82 -13.50
C ASP A 183 -1.88 -13.45 -12.06
N SER A 184 -2.89 -13.27 -11.21
CA SER A 184 -2.73 -12.68 -9.87
C SER A 184 -3.32 -13.58 -8.80
N THR A 185 -2.49 -14.06 -7.90
CA THR A 185 -2.88 -14.95 -6.79
C THR A 185 -2.52 -14.31 -5.46
N TYR A 186 -3.48 -14.27 -4.53
CA TYR A 186 -3.20 -13.83 -3.16
C TYR A 186 -2.65 -14.99 -2.33
N VAL A 187 -1.48 -14.78 -1.72
CA VAL A 187 -0.81 -15.76 -0.88
C VAL A 187 -0.89 -15.31 0.57
N GLN A 188 -1.61 -16.07 1.40
CA GLN A 188 -1.74 -15.79 2.83
C GLN A 188 -0.42 -16.12 3.55
N THR A 189 0.00 -15.24 4.44
CA THR A 189 1.14 -15.47 5.33
C THR A 189 0.68 -16.18 6.61
N PRO A 190 1.58 -16.88 7.33
CA PRO A 190 1.28 -17.44 8.65
C PRO A 190 1.24 -16.34 9.73
N ALA A 191 0.45 -15.31 9.49
CA ALA A 191 0.31 -14.14 10.35
C ALA A 191 -0.26 -14.49 11.72
N ARG A 192 0.19 -13.78 12.75
CA ARG A 192 -0.27 -13.97 14.13
C ARG A 192 -1.79 -13.91 14.20
N ARG A 193 -2.42 -14.90 14.83
CA ARG A 193 -3.86 -14.92 15.08
C ARG A 193 -4.23 -13.99 16.22
N PHE A 194 -5.31 -13.25 16.03
CA PHE A 194 -5.92 -12.41 17.06
C PHE A 194 -7.30 -13.03 17.38
N ILE A 195 -7.77 -12.85 18.61
CA ILE A 195 -9.13 -13.21 19.02
C ILE A 195 -9.70 -12.02 19.78
N THR A 196 -10.87 -11.56 19.36
CA THR A 196 -11.61 -10.52 20.09
C THR A 196 -12.81 -11.14 20.80
N LEU A 197 -12.76 -11.11 22.13
CA LEU A 197 -13.88 -11.52 22.98
C LEU A 197 -14.83 -10.34 23.19
N GLN A 198 -16.05 -10.46 22.67
CA GLN A 198 -17.11 -9.48 22.93
C GLN A 198 -18.00 -9.98 24.06
N LEU A 199 -17.76 -9.49 25.28
CA LEU A 199 -18.46 -9.91 26.49
C LEU A 199 -19.48 -8.85 26.93
N ASN A 200 -20.69 -9.30 27.28
CA ASN A 200 -21.65 -8.50 28.03
C ASN A 200 -21.36 -8.59 29.54
N GLU A 201 -22.12 -7.89 30.40
CA GLU A 201 -21.89 -7.90 31.86
C GLU A 201 -21.85 -9.31 32.45
N THR A 202 -22.73 -10.21 32.00
CA THR A 202 -22.75 -11.61 32.44
C THR A 202 -21.48 -12.34 31.99
N GLY A 203 -21.07 -12.17 30.74
CA GLY A 203 -19.82 -12.76 30.22
C GLY A 203 -18.58 -12.25 30.94
N ILE A 204 -18.55 -10.97 31.35
CA ILE A 204 -17.47 -10.41 32.18
C ILE A 204 -17.47 -11.07 33.56
N GLN A 205 -18.64 -11.21 34.18
CA GLN A 205 -18.75 -11.84 35.50
C GLN A 205 -18.29 -13.31 35.43
N ASP A 206 -18.67 -14.04 34.39
CA ASP A 206 -18.24 -15.42 34.18
C ASP A 206 -16.74 -15.53 33.90
N PHE A 207 -16.15 -14.57 33.17
CA PHE A 207 -14.70 -14.50 32.98
C PHE A 207 -13.96 -14.35 34.32
N VAL A 208 -14.37 -13.37 35.14
CA VAL A 208 -13.73 -13.06 36.42
C VAL A 208 -13.85 -14.22 37.41
N ASN A 209 -14.96 -14.95 37.39
CA ASN A 209 -15.17 -16.09 38.28
C ASN A 209 -14.50 -17.39 37.78
N GLY A 210 -13.87 -17.38 36.60
CA GLY A 210 -13.28 -18.58 35.99
C GLY A 210 -14.32 -19.57 35.46
N ASN A 211 -15.53 -19.09 35.14
CA ASN A 211 -16.63 -19.90 34.60
C ASN A 211 -16.61 -19.98 33.06
N LEU A 212 -15.79 -19.16 32.39
CA LEU A 212 -15.58 -19.24 30.95
C LEU A 212 -14.51 -20.29 30.64
N ASP A 213 -14.95 -21.37 30.00
CA ASP A 213 -14.05 -22.33 29.39
C ASP A 213 -13.58 -21.80 28.04
N PHE A 214 -12.27 -21.80 27.89
CA PHE A 214 -11.57 -21.27 26.73
C PHE A 214 -11.08 -22.39 25.80
N GLU A 215 -11.24 -23.66 26.18
CA GLU A 215 -10.85 -24.80 25.34
C GLU A 215 -11.60 -24.79 23.99
N ASP A 216 -12.88 -24.40 23.94
CA ASP A 216 -13.63 -24.29 22.68
C ASP A 216 -13.27 -23.03 21.86
N VAL A 217 -12.72 -21.99 22.51
CA VAL A 217 -12.38 -20.70 21.87
C VAL A 217 -10.94 -20.72 21.32
N PHE A 218 -10.05 -21.41 22.02
CA PHE A 218 -8.62 -21.50 21.71
C PHE A 218 -8.20 -22.89 21.23
N GLY A 219 -9.11 -23.87 21.13
CA GLY A 219 -8.79 -25.28 20.87
C GLY A 219 -8.10 -25.56 19.52
N ASP A 220 -8.21 -24.62 18.58
CA ASP A 220 -7.51 -24.66 17.29
C ASP A 220 -6.31 -23.68 17.22
N ILE A 221 -5.92 -23.00 18.31
CA ILE A 221 -4.70 -22.18 18.41
C ILE A 221 -3.54 -23.02 18.95
#